data_AF-A0A1S8LRJ6-F1
#
_entry.id   AF-A0A1S8LRJ6-F1
#
_cell.length_a   1.000
_cell.length_b   1.000
_cell.length_c   1.000
_cell.angle_alpha   90.00
_cell.angle_beta   90.00
_cell.angle_gamma   90.00
#
_symmetry.space_group_name_H-M   'P 1'
#
loop_
_entity.id
_entity.type
_entity.pdbx_description
1 polymer ?
#
loop_
_entity_poly.entity_id
_entity_poly.type
_entity_poly.pdbx_seq_one_letter_code
_entity_poly.pdbx_strand_id
1 'polypeptide(L)'
;MKQYINMLIKSSLETNRNMRKINESLKYILKESPSKYAKYGEKFLKTINNDVEERNKVIEELKVLKSQDKFNRIFELMYKLKNLDYMDNVSCKSFFSMYINSMAIGKFIE
;
A
#
# COMPACT_ATOMS: atom_id res chain seq x y z
N MET A 1 -16.88 -3.30 -19.10
CA MET A 1 -16.74 -3.42 -17.63
C MET A 1 -15.79 -4.56 -17.20
N LYS A 2 -16.02 -5.82 -17.61
CA LYS A 2 -15.16 -6.98 -17.22
C LYS A 2 -13.66 -6.79 -17.51
N GLN A 3 -13.30 -6.31 -18.70
CA GLN A 3 -11.90 -6.04 -19.05
C GLN A 3 -11.25 -4.99 -18.14
N TYR A 4 -11.99 -3.93 -17.78
CA TYR A 4 -11.53 -2.89 -16.88
C TYR A 4 -11.27 -3.42 -15.47
N ILE A 5 -12.17 -4.27 -14.94
CA ILE A 5 -11.98 -4.93 -13.64
C ILE A 5 -10.71 -5.80 -13.64
N ASN A 6 -10.48 -6.57 -14.71
CA ASN A 6 -9.26 -7.39 -14.82
C ASN A 6 -7.99 -6.53 -14.86
N MET A 7 -8.02 -5.38 -15.55
CA MET A 7 -6.91 -4.44 -15.60
C MET A 7 -6.63 -3.84 -14.21
N LEU A 8 -7.68 -3.42 -13.49
CA LEU A 8 -7.55 -2.94 -12.10
C LEU A 8 -6.94 -4.00 -11.20
N ILE A 9 -7.46 -5.23 -11.20
CA ILE A 9 -6.91 -6.34 -10.42
C ILE A 9 -5.43 -6.56 -10.72
N LYS A 10 -5.05 -6.57 -12.01
CA LYS A 10 -3.63 -6.74 -12.41
C LYS A 10 -2.75 -5.62 -11.85
N SER A 11 -3.20 -4.37 -11.97
CA SER A 11 -2.48 -3.20 -11.44
C SER A 11 -2.31 -3.30 -9.92
N SER A 12 -3.38 -3.59 -9.18
CA SER A 12 -3.34 -3.66 -7.73
C SER A 12 -2.52 -4.85 -7.21
N LEU A 13 -2.50 -5.98 -7.93
CA LEU A 13 -1.58 -7.09 -7.63
C LEU A 13 -0.11 -6.66 -7.77
N GLU A 14 0.21 -5.82 -8.75
CA GLU A 14 1.55 -5.26 -8.90
C GLU A 14 1.88 -4.28 -7.77
N THR A 15 0.93 -3.43 -7.36
CA THR A 15 1.04 -2.60 -6.15
C THR A 15 1.38 -3.46 -4.93
N ASN A 16 0.66 -4.57 -4.71
CA ASN A 16 0.95 -5.51 -3.62
C ASN A 16 2.37 -6.07 -3.65
N ARG A 17 2.88 -6.43 -4.84
CA ARG A 17 4.27 -6.91 -4.98
C ARG A 17 5.28 -5.83 -4.60
N ASN A 18 5.05 -4.61 -5.07
CA ASN A 18 5.93 -3.48 -4.76
C ASN A 18 5.91 -3.12 -3.28
N MET A 19 4.74 -3.09 -2.66
CA MET A 19 4.61 -2.79 -1.23
C MET A 19 5.26 -3.88 -0.35
N ARG A 20 5.18 -5.16 -0.75
CA ARG A 20 5.91 -6.24 -0.06
C ARG A 20 7.43 -6.05 -0.14
N LYS A 21 7.97 -5.70 -1.31
CA LYS A 21 9.39 -5.39 -1.46
C LYS A 21 9.81 -4.23 -0.57
N ILE A 22 9.02 -3.14 -0.55
CA ILE A 22 9.27 -1.99 0.32
C ILE A 22 9.28 -2.40 1.79
N ASN A 23 8.30 -3.20 2.22
CA ASN A 23 8.19 -3.70 3.58
C ASN A 23 9.40 -4.56 3.99
N GLU A 24 9.88 -5.45 3.11
CA GLU A 24 11.08 -6.25 3.36
C GLU A 24 12.35 -5.39 3.44
N SER A 25 12.56 -4.49 2.48
CA SER A 25 13.71 -3.58 2.49
C SER A 25 13.69 -2.65 3.70
N LEU A 26 12.51 -2.15 4.08
CA LEU A 26 12.39 -1.23 5.20
C LEU A 26 12.60 -1.94 6.54
N LYS A 27 12.19 -3.20 6.71
CA LYS A 27 12.56 -4.01 7.90
C LYS A 27 14.07 -4.08 8.10
N TYR A 28 14.83 -4.22 7.02
CA TYR A 28 16.29 -4.23 7.08
C TYR A 28 16.84 -2.86 7.50
N ILE A 29 16.38 -1.78 6.85
CA ILE A 29 16.80 -0.39 7.16
C ILE A 29 16.50 -0.01 8.62
N LEU A 30 15.35 -0.43 9.16
CA LEU A 30 14.94 -0.10 10.53
C LEU A 30 15.75 -0.83 11.59
N LYS A 31 16.27 -2.04 11.30
CA LYS A 31 17.18 -2.74 12.21
C LYS A 31 18.50 -2.00 12.41
N GLU A 32 18.98 -1.32 11.37
CA GLU A 32 20.24 -0.57 11.37
C GLU A 32 20.07 0.90 11.80
N SER A 33 18.83 1.39 11.97
CA SER A 33 18.54 2.81 12.23
C SER A 33 18.48 3.18 13.72
N PRO A 34 18.79 4.43 14.11
CA PRO A 34 18.61 4.93 15.47
C PRO A 34 17.14 4.82 15.95
N SER A 35 16.94 4.54 17.24
CA SER A 35 15.68 4.10 17.85
C SER A 35 14.42 4.92 17.53
N LYS A 36 14.55 6.21 17.24
CA LYS A 36 13.41 7.09 16.97
C LYS A 36 12.74 6.88 15.61
N TYR A 37 13.43 6.31 14.61
CA TYR A 37 12.83 5.94 13.32
C TYR A 37 12.18 4.57 13.33
N ALA A 38 12.62 3.70 14.24
CA ALA A 38 12.07 2.36 14.39
C ALA A 38 10.56 2.41 14.62
N LYS A 39 10.08 3.27 15.52
CA LYS A 39 8.63 3.37 15.83
C LYS A 39 7.77 3.85 14.65
N TYR A 40 8.22 4.89 13.92
CA TYR A 40 7.48 5.39 12.75
C TYR A 40 7.53 4.40 11.58
N GLY A 41 8.70 3.79 11.36
CA GLY A 41 8.89 2.74 10.38
C GLY A 41 8.02 1.51 10.68
N GLU A 42 8.01 1.02 11.92
CA GLU A 42 7.17 -0.11 12.35
C GLU A 42 5.67 0.15 12.12
N LYS A 43 5.20 1.36 12.44
CA LYS A 43 3.82 1.76 12.15
C LYS A 43 3.54 1.70 10.65
N PHE A 44 4.46 2.21 9.83
CA PHE A 44 4.33 2.18 8.37
C PHE A 44 4.37 0.73 7.82
N LEU A 45 5.26 -0.13 8.31
CA LEU A 45 5.28 -1.56 7.96
C LEU A 45 3.94 -2.23 8.29
N LYS A 46 3.35 -1.93 9.44
CA LYS A 46 2.05 -2.46 9.84
C LYS A 46 0.93 -2.00 8.91
N THR A 47 0.92 -0.72 8.54
CA THR A 47 -0.01 -0.17 7.55
C THR A 47 0.12 -0.90 6.21
N ILE A 48 1.34 -1.07 5.70
CA ILE A 48 1.59 -1.80 4.46
C ILE A 48 1.01 -3.22 4.51
N ASN A 49 1.24 -3.96 5.59
CA ASN A 49 0.71 -5.32 5.73
C ASN A 49 -0.81 -5.35 5.70
N ASN A 50 -1.45 -4.45 6.46
CA ASN A 50 -2.91 -4.35 6.52
C ASN A 50 -3.50 -4.00 5.16
N ASP A 51 -2.92 -3.04 4.44
CA ASP A 51 -3.41 -2.58 3.14
C ASP A 51 -3.22 -3.66 2.06
N VAL A 52 -2.11 -4.43 2.12
CA VAL A 52 -1.89 -5.58 1.26
C VAL A 52 -2.95 -6.67 1.48
N GLU A 53 -3.26 -6.99 2.74
CA GLU A 53 -4.30 -7.95 3.09
C GLU A 53 -5.68 -7.50 2.64
N GLU A 54 -6.04 -6.25 2.93
CA GLU A 54 -7.34 -5.69 2.57
C GLU A 54 -7.52 -5.63 1.05
N ARG A 55 -6.47 -5.25 0.32
CA ARG A 55 -6.46 -5.28 -1.14
C ARG A 55 -6.70 -6.70 -1.67
N ASN A 56 -6.06 -7.72 -1.09
CA ASN A 56 -6.28 -9.11 -1.52
C ASN A 56 -7.74 -9.54 -1.31
N LYS A 57 -8.37 -9.17 -0.18
CA LYS A 57 -9.80 -9.45 0.06
C LYS A 57 -10.69 -8.82 -1.01
N VAL A 58 -10.46 -7.54 -1.32
CA VAL A 58 -11.20 -6.81 -2.37
C VAL A 58 -11.00 -7.44 -3.75
N ILE A 59 -9.78 -7.87 -4.08
CA ILE A 59 -9.47 -8.55 -5.34
C ILE A 59 -10.21 -9.88 -5.46
N GLU A 60 -10.21 -10.71 -4.42
CA GLU A 60 -10.92 -12.00 -4.45
C GLU A 60 -12.43 -11.79 -4.60
N GLU A 61 -13.01 -10.82 -3.90
CA GLU A 61 -14.43 -10.49 -4.05
C GLU A 61 -14.74 -10.01 -5.48
N LEU A 62 -13.91 -9.13 -6.06
CA LEU A 62 -14.07 -8.68 -7.44
C LEU A 62 -13.95 -9.83 -8.45
N LYS A 63 -13.07 -10.81 -8.24
CA LYS A 63 -12.93 -11.98 -9.13
C LYS A 63 -14.20 -12.81 -9.17
N VAL A 64 -14.90 -12.95 -8.04
CA VAL A 64 -16.17 -13.68 -7.93
C VAL A 64 -17.31 -12.86 -8.54
N LEU A 65 -17.38 -11.57 -8.22
CA LEU A 65 -18.53 -10.73 -8.58
C LEU A 65 -18.50 -10.19 -10.02
N LYS A 66 -17.34 -10.13 -10.71
CA LYS A 66 -17.23 -9.54 -12.05
C LYS A 66 -18.11 -10.17 -13.14
N SER A 67 -18.67 -11.36 -12.90
CA SER A 67 -19.59 -12.06 -13.80
C SER A 67 -21.03 -12.09 -13.30
N GLN A 68 -21.33 -11.46 -12.18
CA GLN A 68 -22.66 -11.39 -11.56
C GLN A 68 -23.31 -10.03 -11.80
N ASP A 69 -24.64 -9.97 -11.71
CA ASP A 69 -25.41 -8.74 -11.85
C ASP A 69 -25.49 -7.97 -10.51
N LYS A 70 -24.32 -7.58 -10.00
CA LYS A 70 -24.15 -6.83 -8.73
C LYS A 70 -23.41 -5.52 -8.94
N PHE A 71 -23.89 -4.70 -9.87
CA PHE A 71 -23.23 -3.48 -10.32
C PHE A 71 -22.77 -2.56 -9.18
N ASN A 72 -23.67 -2.23 -8.23
CA ASN A 72 -23.36 -1.32 -7.12
C ASN A 72 -22.20 -1.84 -6.28
N ARG A 73 -22.23 -3.14 -5.94
CA ARG A 73 -21.15 -3.76 -5.16
C ARG A 73 -19.83 -3.80 -5.93
N ILE A 74 -19.88 -4.12 -7.22
CA ILE A 74 -18.69 -4.09 -8.08
C ILE A 74 -18.09 -2.68 -8.11
N PHE A 75 -18.91 -1.65 -8.23
CA PHE A 75 -18.47 -0.26 -8.26
C PHE A 75 -17.82 0.16 -6.93
N GLU A 76 -18.44 -0.16 -5.80
CA GLU A 76 -17.87 0.07 -4.45
C GLU A 76 -16.49 -0.58 -4.31
N LEU A 77 -16.36 -1.85 -4.71
CA LEU A 77 -15.11 -2.59 -4.63
C LEU A 77 -14.03 -1.99 -5.53
N MET A 78 -14.39 -1.56 -6.74
CA MET A 78 -13.46 -0.88 -7.64
C MET A 78 -12.97 0.45 -7.07
N TYR A 79 -13.87 1.22 -6.44
CA TYR A 79 -13.51 2.47 -5.78
C TYR A 79 -12.59 2.23 -4.58
N LYS A 80 -12.93 1.26 -3.73
CA LYS A 80 -12.10 0.85 -2.59
C LYS A 80 -10.71 0.39 -3.03
N LEU A 81 -10.63 -0.40 -4.10
CA LEU A 81 -9.37 -0.88 -4.65
C LEU A 81 -8.47 0.27 -5.12
N LYS A 82 -9.04 1.23 -5.86
CA LYS A 82 -8.31 2.44 -6.27
C LYS A 82 -7.85 3.28 -5.09
N ASN A 83 -8.68 3.43 -4.06
CA ASN A 83 -8.31 4.19 -2.88
C ASN A 83 -7.15 3.54 -2.11
N LEU A 84 -7.13 2.22 -1.98
CA LEU A 84 -5.99 1.50 -1.38
C LEU A 84 -4.70 1.75 -2.18
N ASP A 85 -4.75 1.63 -3.51
CA ASP A 85 -3.61 1.91 -4.38
C ASP A 85 -3.11 3.36 -4.27
N TYR A 86 -4.05 4.32 -4.18
CA TYR A 86 -3.73 5.73 -4.01
C TYR A 86 -3.07 6.01 -2.64
N MET A 87 -3.65 5.47 -1.57
CA MET A 87 -3.15 5.68 -0.21
C MET A 87 -1.77 5.07 0.01
N ASP A 88 -1.47 3.92 -0.59
CA ASP A 88 -0.11 3.35 -0.58
C ASP A 88 0.91 4.30 -1.21
N ASN A 89 0.57 4.89 -2.37
CA ASN A 89 1.46 5.83 -3.06
C ASN A 89 1.69 7.10 -2.23
N VAL A 90 0.64 7.68 -1.65
CA VAL A 90 0.74 8.87 -0.78
C VAL A 90 1.57 8.56 0.47
N SER A 91 1.31 7.42 1.11
CA SER A 91 2.00 7.02 2.34
C SER A 91 3.48 6.74 2.09
N CYS A 92 3.82 6.04 1.00
CA CYS A 92 5.21 5.84 0.56
C CYS A 92 5.93 7.16 0.32
N LYS A 93 5.34 8.08 -0.46
CA LYS A 93 5.96 9.39 -0.74
C LYS A 93 6.20 10.18 0.53
N SER A 94 5.21 10.22 1.42
CA SER A 94 5.31 10.93 2.69
C SER A 94 6.42 10.34 3.57
N PHE A 95 6.42 9.02 3.76
CA PHE A 95 7.41 8.34 4.59
C PHE A 95 8.84 8.53 4.06
N PHE A 96 9.08 8.29 2.77
CA PHE A 96 10.42 8.42 2.21
C PHE A 96 10.90 9.87 2.14
N SER A 97 10.00 10.83 1.91
CA SER A 97 10.36 12.25 1.99
C SER A 97 10.80 12.63 3.40
N MET A 98 10.07 12.19 4.44
CA MET A 98 10.46 12.39 5.83
C MET A 98 11.81 11.74 6.13
N TYR A 99 11.99 10.48 5.73
CA TYR A 99 13.23 9.74 5.96
C TYR A 99 14.44 10.40 5.30
N ILE A 100 14.37 10.73 4.01
CA ILE A 100 15.49 11.35 3.27
C ILE A 100 15.81 12.74 3.83
N ASN A 101 14.82 13.59 4.08
CA ASN A 101 15.05 14.93 4.63
C ASN A 101 15.74 14.84 6.00
N SER A 102 15.35 13.86 6.79
CA SER A 102 15.93 13.63 8.11
C SER A 102 17.37 13.12 8.08
N MET A 103 17.77 12.42 7.01
CA MET A 103 19.16 12.04 6.75
C MET A 103 19.98 13.22 6.22
N ALA A 104 19.43 14.00 5.28
CA ALA A 104 20.13 15.06 4.58
C ALA A 104 20.43 16.29 5.46
N ILE A 105 19.50 16.66 6.35
CA ILE A 105 19.63 17.88 7.14
C ILE A 105 20.64 17.70 8.29
N GLY A 106 20.96 16.45 8.71
CA GLY A 106 21.81 16.16 9.87
C GLY A 106 21.27 16.69 11.22
N LYS A 107 20.23 17.54 11.17
CA LYS A 107 19.45 18.09 12.26
C LYS A 107 17.99 17.74 12.02
N PHE A 108 17.44 17.10 13.02
CA PHE A 108 16.07 16.67 13.06
C PHE A 108 15.19 17.90 13.28
N ILE A 109 14.14 18.05 12.49
CA ILE A 109 13.05 18.96 12.86
C ILE A 109 12.37 18.28 14.07
N GLU A 110 12.52 18.93 15.24
CA GLU A 110 11.96 18.54 16.53
C GLU A 110 10.43 18.55 16.54
#